data_AF-A0A1G3P4U8-F1
#
_entry.id   AF-A0A1G3P4U8-F1
#
_cell.length_a   1.000
_cell.length_b   1.000
_cell.length_c   1.000
_cell.angle_alpha   90.00
_cell.angle_beta   90.00
_cell.angle_gamma   90.00
#
_symmetry.space_group_name_H-M   'P 1'
#
loop_
_entity.id
_entity.type
_entity.pdbx_description
1 polymer ?
#
loop_
_entity_poly.entity_id
_entity_poly.type
_entity_poly.pdbx_seq_one_letter_code
_entity_poly.pdbx_strand_id
1 'polypeptide(L)'
;MNKIIDSMKTISNSIEHILKIIDTMDDIAVETNKISLEASFEVNHAGEAMLGVVTVTDELKKLADEGMETAKNASDKMDTIIKKAHIGLEISKELSDVFKKIIDTSDDV
;
A
#
# COMPACT_ATOMS: atom_id res chain seq x y z
N MET A 1 27.77 3.94 -9.02
CA MET A 1 26.42 4.49 -9.27
C MET A 1 25.39 3.48 -9.75
N ASN A 2 25.68 2.61 -10.74
CA ASN A 2 24.69 1.66 -11.28
C ASN A 2 23.97 0.83 -10.20
N LYS A 3 24.69 0.31 -9.20
CA LYS A 3 24.08 -0.44 -8.08
C LYS A 3 23.02 0.35 -7.29
N ILE A 4 23.18 1.66 -7.12
CA ILE A 4 22.19 2.49 -6.41
C ILE A 4 20.94 2.66 -7.27
N ILE A 5 21.12 2.92 -8.56
CA ILE A 5 20.02 3.04 -9.52
C ILE A 5 19.25 1.72 -9.61
N ASP A 6 19.96 0.59 -9.69
CA ASP A 6 19.35 -0.73 -9.76
C ASP A 6 18.60 -1.10 -8.46
N SER A 7 19.16 -0.77 -7.30
CA SER A 7 18.46 -0.95 -6.01
C SER A 7 17.19 -0.11 -5.92
N MET A 8 17.21 1.14 -6.36
CA MET A 8 16.03 2.02 -6.34
C MET A 8 14.94 1.57 -7.33
N LYS A 9 15.33 1.04 -8.50
CA LYS A 9 14.39 0.37 -9.42
C LYS A 9 13.76 -0.85 -8.77
N THR A 10 14.56 -1.67 -8.09
CA THR A 10 14.07 -2.85 -7.37
C THR A 10 13.09 -2.46 -6.27
N ILE A 11 13.38 -1.41 -5.51
CA ILE A 11 12.47 -0.86 -4.50
C ILE A 11 11.15 -0.42 -5.14
N SER A 12 11.21 0.33 -6.25
CA SER A 12 10.00 0.82 -6.94
C SER A 12 9.12 -0.35 -7.41
N ASN A 13 9.72 -1.37 -8.03
CA ASN A 13 9.00 -2.58 -8.44
C ASN A 13 8.38 -3.30 -7.23
N SER A 14 9.12 -3.48 -6.14
CA SER A 14 8.59 -4.11 -4.92
C SER A 14 7.39 -3.34 -4.36
N ILE A 15 7.40 -2.01 -4.42
CA ILE A 15 6.27 -1.19 -3.97
C ILE A 15 5.05 -1.39 -4.88
N GLU A 16 5.23 -1.43 -6.21
CA GLU A 16 4.12 -1.74 -7.13
C GLU A 16 3.49 -3.11 -6.83
N HIS A 17 4.31 -4.11 -6.48
CA HIS A 17 3.81 -5.41 -6.05
C HIS A 17 3.02 -5.33 -4.74
N ILE A 18 3.49 -4.54 -3.76
CA ILE A 18 2.80 -4.34 -2.49
C ILE A 18 1.47 -3.60 -2.70
N LEU A 19 1.42 -2.59 -3.59
CA LEU A 19 0.19 -1.88 -3.91
C LEU A 19 -0.89 -2.82 -4.47
N LYS A 20 -0.53 -3.74 -5.37
CA LYS A 20 -1.47 -4.77 -5.87
C LYS A 20 -2.03 -5.66 -4.77
N ILE A 21 -1.21 -5.98 -3.76
CA ILE A 21 -1.66 -6.76 -2.60
C ILE A 21 -2.64 -5.93 -1.78
N ILE A 22 -2.35 -4.65 -1.55
CA ILE A 22 -3.23 -3.72 -0.84
C ILE A 22 -4.57 -3.58 -1.57
N ASP A 23 -4.58 -3.43 -2.89
CA ASP A 23 -5.80 -3.38 -3.70
C ASP A 23 -6.65 -4.65 -3.51
N THR A 24 -6.00 -5.82 -3.55
CA THR A 24 -6.69 -7.10 -3.31
C THR A 24 -7.26 -7.19 -1.90
N MET A 25 -6.59 -6.62 -0.90
CA MET A 25 -7.09 -6.58 0.49
C MET A 25 -8.29 -5.64 0.63
N ASP A 26 -8.29 -4.51 -0.07
CA ASP A 26 -9.43 -3.58 -0.11
C ASP A 26 -10.66 -4.25 -0.77
N ASP A 27 -10.46 -4.95 -1.89
CA ASP A 27 -11.52 -5.73 -2.55
C ASP A 27 -12.13 -6.78 -1.60
N ILE A 28 -11.29 -7.50 -0.84
CA ILE A 28 -11.75 -8.48 0.16
C ILE A 28 -12.56 -7.79 1.26
N ALA A 29 -12.12 -6.62 1.72
CA ALA A 29 -12.82 -5.87 2.76
C ALA A 29 -14.19 -5.37 2.26
N VAL A 30 -14.27 -4.86 1.03
CA VAL A 30 -15.54 -4.48 0.37
C VAL A 30 -16.50 -5.66 0.30
N GLU A 31 -16.03 -6.83 -0.18
CA GLU A 31 -16.89 -8.01 -0.28
C GLU A 31 -17.32 -8.53 1.10
N THR A 32 -16.44 -8.46 2.10
CA THR A 32 -16.76 -8.82 3.49
C THR A 32 -17.85 -7.90 4.06
N ASN A 33 -17.74 -6.60 3.81
CA ASN A 33 -18.73 -5.61 4.23
C ASN A 33 -20.09 -5.87 3.57
N LYS A 34 -20.09 -6.18 2.27
CA LYS A 34 -21.30 -6.55 1.52
C LYS A 34 -21.97 -7.81 2.08
N ILE A 35 -21.21 -8.88 2.31
CA ILE A 35 -21.73 -10.13 2.89
C ILE A 35 -22.30 -9.86 4.29
N SER A 36 -21.61 -9.04 5.11
CA SER A 36 -22.11 -8.66 6.44
C SER A 36 -23.43 -7.89 6.37
N LEU A 37 -23.58 -6.98 5.40
CA LEU A 37 -24.81 -6.23 5.19
C LEU A 37 -25.97 -7.14 4.77
N GLU A 38 -25.73 -8.07 3.86
CA GLU A 38 -26.71 -9.08 3.42
C GLU A 38 -27.16 -9.96 4.60
N ALA A 39 -26.20 -10.41 5.43
CA ALA A 39 -26.49 -11.17 6.63
C ALA A 39 -27.30 -10.36 7.66
N SER A 40 -26.95 -9.08 7.84
CA SER A 40 -27.68 -8.17 8.75
C SER A 40 -29.14 -7.96 8.32
N PHE A 41 -29.41 -7.96 7.01
CA PHE A 41 -30.77 -7.90 6.47
C PHE A 41 -31.57 -9.17 6.81
N GLU A 42 -30.99 -10.35 6.59
CA GLU A 42 -31.64 -11.64 6.87
C GLU A 42 -31.92 -11.82 8.37
N VAL A 43 -31.00 -11.36 9.23
CA VAL A 43 -31.16 -11.36 10.69
C VAL A 43 -32.34 -10.48 11.13
N ASN A 44 -32.52 -9.30 10.54
CA ASN A 44 -33.68 -8.46 10.80
C ASN A 44 -35.00 -9.11 10.34
N HIS A 45 -34.96 -9.93 9.29
CA HIS A 45 -36.12 -10.66 8.78
C HIS A 45 -36.50 -11.85 9.69
N ALA A 46 -35.52 -12.53 10.27
CA ALA A 46 -35.71 -13.74 11.09
C ALA A 46 -36.15 -13.49 12.55
N GLY A 47 -36.15 -12.23 13.01
CA GLY A 47 -36.62 -11.85 14.35
C GLY A 47 -35.75 -12.42 15.49
N GLU A 48 -36.37 -12.87 16.59
CA GLU A 48 -35.66 -13.28 17.82
C GLU A 48 -34.76 -14.52 17.63
N ALA A 49 -34.99 -15.34 16.60
CA ALA A 49 -34.22 -16.57 16.35
C ALA A 49 -32.74 -16.32 16.00
N MET A 50 -32.38 -15.10 15.59
CA MET A 50 -31.03 -14.74 15.15
C MET A 50 -30.33 -13.70 16.04
N LEU A 51 -30.83 -13.43 17.25
CA LEU A 51 -30.23 -12.43 18.17
C LEU A 51 -28.72 -12.64 18.43
N GLY A 52 -28.26 -13.89 18.50
CA GLY A 52 -26.82 -14.20 18.66
C GLY A 52 -25.99 -14.01 17.38
N VAL A 53 -26.62 -14.01 16.21
CA VAL A 53 -25.99 -13.82 14.89
C VAL A 53 -25.81 -12.32 14.60
N VAL A 54 -26.69 -11.45 15.11
CA VAL A 54 -26.57 -9.98 15.01
C VAL A 54 -25.18 -9.50 15.44
N THR A 55 -24.69 -9.96 16.59
CA THR A 55 -23.39 -9.53 17.11
C THR A 55 -22.24 -9.95 16.22
N VAL A 56 -22.36 -11.11 15.55
CA VAL A 56 -21.32 -11.60 14.62
C VAL A 56 -21.32 -10.78 13.34
N THR A 57 -22.48 -10.41 12.81
CA THR A 57 -22.58 -9.55 11.61
C THR A 57 -22.03 -8.16 11.87
N ASP A 58 -22.34 -7.57 13.03
CA ASP A 58 -21.81 -6.26 13.42
C ASP A 58 -20.28 -6.28 13.57
N GLU A 59 -19.71 -7.33 14.17
CA GLU A 59 -18.25 -7.46 14.30
C GLU A 59 -17.60 -7.66 12.92
N LEU A 60 -18.20 -8.45 12.02
CA LEU A 60 -17.70 -8.61 10.64
C LEU A 60 -17.66 -7.29 9.87
N LYS A 61 -18.70 -6.46 10.01
CA LYS A 61 -18.76 -5.14 9.38
C LYS A 61 -17.64 -4.25 9.90
N LYS A 62 -17.47 -4.22 11.23
CA LYS A 62 -16.41 -3.45 11.87
C LYS A 62 -15.02 -3.90 11.41
N LEU A 63 -14.76 -5.21 11.33
CA LEU A 63 -13.49 -5.73 10.79
C LEU A 63 -13.27 -5.33 9.33
N ALA A 64 -14.34 -5.34 8.51
CA ALA A 64 -14.25 -4.90 7.13
C ALA A 64 -13.90 -3.41 7.02
N ASP A 65 -14.59 -2.55 7.76
CA ASP A 65 -14.33 -1.10 7.79
C ASP A 65 -12.90 -0.79 8.28
N GLU A 66 -12.44 -1.46 9.36
CA GLU A 66 -11.05 -1.35 9.85
C GLU A 66 -10.03 -1.84 8.82
N GLY A 67 -10.37 -2.88 8.05
CA GLY A 67 -9.56 -3.40 6.95
C GLY A 67 -9.38 -2.39 5.82
N MET A 68 -10.48 -1.76 5.37
CA MET A 68 -10.46 -0.72 4.33
C MET A 68 -9.64 0.49 4.78
N GLU A 69 -9.79 0.95 6.02
CA GLU A 69 -8.99 2.04 6.57
C GLU A 69 -7.49 1.68 6.61
N THR A 70 -7.17 0.46 7.03
CA THR A 70 -5.78 -0.02 7.08
C THR A 70 -5.17 -0.11 5.68
N ALA A 71 -5.91 -0.63 4.70
CA ALA A 71 -5.48 -0.71 3.31
C ALA A 71 -5.18 0.68 2.75
N LYS A 72 -6.08 1.65 2.96
CA LYS A 72 -5.89 3.05 2.57
C LYS A 72 -4.63 3.66 3.20
N ASN A 73 -4.47 3.51 4.51
CA ASN A 73 -3.30 4.03 5.23
C ASN A 73 -1.99 3.38 4.74
N ALA A 74 -2.02 2.10 4.37
CA ALA A 74 -0.87 1.41 3.79
C ALA A 74 -0.53 1.97 2.40
N SER A 75 -1.54 2.22 1.55
CA SER A 75 -1.37 2.82 0.23
C SER A 75 -0.72 4.21 0.32
N ASP A 76 -1.23 5.09 1.20
CA ASP A 76 -0.67 6.44 1.42
C ASP A 76 0.81 6.39 1.87
N LYS A 77 1.17 5.39 2.69
CA LYS A 77 2.56 5.16 3.11
C LYS A 77 3.42 4.68 1.95
N MET A 78 2.91 3.79 1.09
CA MET A 78 3.63 3.32 -0.10
C MET A 78 3.91 4.47 -1.07
N ASP A 79 2.94 5.35 -1.31
CA ASP A 79 3.10 6.57 -2.11
C ASP A 79 4.21 7.47 -1.56
N THR A 80 4.26 7.61 -0.24
CA THR A 80 5.32 8.37 0.43
C THR A 80 6.69 7.72 0.24
N ILE A 81 6.78 6.39 0.28
CA ILE A 81 8.03 5.66 0.06
C ILE A 81 8.49 5.81 -1.41
N ILE A 82 7.58 5.75 -2.38
CA ILE A 82 7.90 5.98 -3.81
C ILE A 82 8.51 7.37 -3.99
N LYS A 83 7.87 8.41 -3.42
CA LYS A 83 8.39 9.79 -3.49
C LYS A 83 9.81 9.88 -2.90
N LYS A 84 10.06 9.24 -1.76
CA LYS A 84 11.40 9.20 -1.14
C LYS A 84 12.42 8.45 -1.99
N ALA A 85 12.03 7.36 -2.65
CA ALA A 85 12.91 6.62 -3.55
C ALA A 85 13.28 7.46 -4.78
N HIS A 86 12.34 8.22 -5.34
CA HIS A 86 12.60 9.17 -6.42
C HIS A 86 13.59 10.27 -6.02
N ILE A 87 13.40 10.89 -4.86
CA ILE A 87 14.34 11.88 -4.32
C ILE A 87 15.74 11.27 -4.16
N GLY A 88 15.82 10.04 -3.63
CA GLY A 88 17.10 9.32 -3.50
C GLY A 88 17.78 9.06 -4.85
N LEU A 89 17.02 8.79 -5.91
CA LEU A 89 17.53 8.65 -7.27
C LEU A 89 18.08 9.97 -7.82
N GLU A 90 17.39 11.08 -7.61
CA GLU A 90 17.85 12.40 -8.05
C GLU A 90 19.16 12.80 -7.37
N ILE A 91 19.22 12.69 -6.04
CA ILE A 91 20.44 12.97 -5.27
C ILE A 91 21.60 12.09 -5.77
N SER A 92 21.34 10.81 -6.03
CA SER A 92 22.38 9.90 -6.51
C SER A 92 22.86 10.22 -7.93
N LYS A 93 22.02 10.84 -8.78
CA LYS A 93 22.41 11.33 -10.11
C LYS A 93 23.26 12.59 -10.00
N GLU A 94 22.83 13.56 -9.19
CA GLU A 94 23.61 14.79 -8.94
C GLU A 94 25.01 14.46 -8.42
N LEU A 95 25.10 13.53 -7.46
CA LEU A 95 26.38 13.05 -6.95
C LEU A 95 27.25 12.43 -8.05
N SER A 96 26.63 11.67 -8.97
CA SER A 96 27.34 11.09 -10.11
C SER A 96 27.95 12.14 -11.03
N ASP A 97 27.22 13.23 -11.28
CA ASP A 97 27.65 14.31 -12.16
C ASP A 97 28.78 15.13 -11.53
N VAL A 98 28.73 15.34 -10.20
CA VAL A 98 29.83 15.96 -9.45
C VAL A 98 31.08 15.09 -9.52
N PHE A 99 30.97 13.78 -9.30
CA PHE A 99 32.14 12.89 -9.41
C PHE A 99 32.72 12.85 -10.83
N LYS A 100 31.89 12.87 -11.87
CA LYS A 100 32.36 12.98 -13.26
C LYS A 100 33.19 14.23 -13.48
N LYS A 101 32.69 15.40 -13.06
CA LYS A 101 33.43 16.66 -13.17
C LYS A 101 34.79 16.62 -12.46
N ILE A 102 34.86 15.98 -11.29
CA ILE A 102 36.12 15.85 -10.54
C ILE A 102 37.11 14.99 -11.31
N ILE A 103 36.66 13.86 -11.89
CA ILE A 103 37.51 12.99 -12.71
C ILE A 103 37.97 13.74 -13.96
N ASP A 104 37.05 14.38 -14.69
CA ASP A 104 37.37 15.14 -15.91
C ASP A 104 38.41 16.25 -15.64
N THR A 105 38.30 16.95 -14.50
CA THR A 105 39.27 18.00 -14.12
C THR A 105 40.63 17.42 -13.69
N SER A 106 40.64 16.20 -13.16
CA SER A 106 41.88 15.54 -12.73
C SER A 106 42.66 14.92 -13.89
N ASP A 107 42.00 14.61 -15.00
CA ASP A 107 42.65 14.08 -16.22
C ASP A 107 43.25 15.21 -17.08
N ASP A 108 42.88 16.47 -16.83
CA ASP A 108 43.37 17.67 -17.53
C ASP A 108 44.66 18.29 -16.90
N VAL A 109 45.22 17.69 -15.84
CA VAL A 109 46.45 18.14 -15.14
C VAL A 109 47.53 17.07 -15.18
#